data_AF-A0A0L7LDK0-F1
#
_entry.id   AF-A0A0L7LDK0-F1
#
_cell.length_a   1.000
_cell.length_b   1.000
_cell.length_c   1.000
_cell.angle_alpha   90.00
_cell.angle_beta   90.00
_cell.angle_gamma   90.00
#
_symmetry.space_group_name_H-M   'P 1'
#
loop_
_entity.id
_entity.type
_entity.pdbx_description
1 polymer ?
#
loop_
_entity_poly.entity_id
_entity_poly.type
_entity_poly.pdbx_seq_one_letter_code
_entity_poly.pdbx_strand_id
1 'polypeptide(L)'
;MNWKKYHRLRVIYAYIDDLERDYPAICTVTVIGKSVEGRDIKVNKLYIVPVLNPDGYEYTHTKDRMWRKNRACYGGQCVGVDLNRNFSYGWGHNGEEGSSNEPSNVFFRGPAPFSEPEAAAVRDTILGSSSTFKVFLSFHSYYELIIFPWGFKQDPCPNYLNLLEVGSTKDMTYFACGTSTDWSYGIAKIPYSYMIELRSRRHRFRLPKDQIIVTCLEIWNGVKSLMEFSLHGLEPLSPPGHDS
;
A
#
# COMPACT_ATOMS: atom_id res chain seq x y z
N MET A 1 -27.30 7.40 3.36
CA MET A 1 -26.91 8.37 4.42
C MET A 1 -26.58 9.72 3.78
N ASN A 2 -26.53 10.84 4.53
CA ASN A 2 -25.97 12.11 4.02
C ASN A 2 -25.05 12.73 5.09
N TRP A 3 -24.15 13.64 4.73
CA TRP A 3 -23.11 14.10 5.67
C TRP A 3 -23.39 15.46 6.32
N LYS A 4 -24.63 15.97 6.22
CA LYS A 4 -25.00 17.33 6.64
C LYS A 4 -25.85 17.39 7.91
N LYS A 5 -26.08 16.26 8.58
CA LYS A 5 -26.86 16.19 9.82
C LYS A 5 -26.46 14.99 10.66
N TYR A 6 -26.83 15.00 11.94
CA TYR A 6 -26.73 13.84 12.82
C TYR A 6 -27.73 12.75 12.42
N HIS A 7 -27.34 11.49 12.59
CA HIS A 7 -28.15 10.32 12.22
C HIS A 7 -28.43 9.43 13.41
N ARG A 8 -29.59 8.76 13.38
CA ARG A 8 -29.94 7.74 14.38
C ARG A 8 -29.10 6.48 14.18
N LEU A 9 -28.86 5.73 15.25
CA LEU A 9 -28.06 4.49 15.25
C LEU A 9 -28.44 3.52 14.12
N ARG A 10 -29.74 3.28 13.88
CA ARG A 10 -30.22 2.40 12.80
C ARG A 10 -29.76 2.82 11.40
N VAL A 11 -29.61 4.13 11.16
CA VAL A 11 -29.18 4.68 9.88
C VAL A 11 -27.67 4.51 9.72
N ILE A 12 -26.93 4.63 10.82
CA ILE A 12 -25.48 4.38 10.86
C ILE A 12 -25.21 2.88 10.66
N TYR A 13 -25.96 1.99 11.30
CA TYR A 13 -25.81 0.54 11.11
C TYR A 13 -26.22 0.10 9.70
N ALA A 14 -27.33 0.61 9.18
CA ALA A 14 -27.69 0.37 7.79
C ALA A 14 -26.56 0.83 6.86
N TYR A 15 -25.98 2.01 7.06
CA TYR A 15 -24.84 2.46 6.26
C TYR A 15 -23.60 1.56 6.39
N ILE A 16 -23.28 1.09 7.60
CA ILE A 16 -22.15 0.19 7.85
C ILE A 16 -22.37 -1.17 7.17
N ASP A 17 -23.59 -1.70 7.24
CA ASP A 17 -23.99 -2.95 6.58
C ASP A 17 -24.09 -2.77 5.05
N ASP A 18 -24.55 -1.60 4.59
CA ASP A 18 -24.55 -1.21 3.18
C ASP A 18 -23.10 -1.14 2.67
N LEU A 19 -22.14 -0.69 3.47
CA LEU A 19 -20.73 -0.69 3.09
C LEU A 19 -20.17 -2.11 2.89
N GLU A 20 -20.52 -3.09 3.73
CA GLU A 20 -20.13 -4.48 3.47
C GLU A 20 -20.94 -5.11 2.33
N ARG A 21 -22.24 -4.81 2.20
CA ARG A 21 -23.06 -5.37 1.12
C ARG A 21 -22.65 -4.83 -0.24
N ASP A 22 -22.45 -3.52 -0.32
CA ASP A 22 -22.11 -2.84 -1.55
C ASP A 22 -20.61 -3.04 -1.85
N TYR A 23 -19.76 -3.09 -0.80
CA TYR A 23 -18.30 -3.25 -0.91
C TYR A 23 -17.71 -4.50 -0.19
N PRO A 24 -18.22 -5.73 -0.43
CA PRO A 24 -17.88 -6.94 0.36
C PRO A 24 -16.43 -7.40 0.18
N ALA A 25 -15.78 -6.91 -0.88
CA ALA A 25 -14.38 -7.12 -1.14
C ALA A 25 -13.48 -6.37 -0.13
N ILE A 26 -13.82 -5.14 0.22
CA ILE A 26 -12.91 -4.21 0.91
C ILE A 26 -13.40 -3.79 2.30
N CYS A 27 -14.65 -4.11 2.61
CA CYS A 27 -15.27 -3.79 3.88
C CYS A 27 -15.90 -5.06 4.43
N THR A 28 -15.45 -5.48 5.62
CA THR A 28 -16.11 -6.52 6.41
C THR A 28 -16.64 -5.87 7.67
N VAL A 29 -17.92 -6.09 7.94
CA VAL A 29 -18.58 -5.66 9.18
C VAL A 29 -18.43 -6.80 10.18
N THR A 30 -17.74 -6.55 11.27
CA THR A 30 -17.67 -7.51 12.37
C THR A 30 -18.48 -7.01 13.54
N VAL A 31 -19.38 -7.85 14.05
CA VAL A 31 -20.00 -7.65 15.36
C VAL A 31 -19.01 -8.12 16.42
N ILE A 32 -18.50 -7.21 17.22
CA ILE A 32 -17.47 -7.49 18.24
C ILE A 32 -18.03 -7.66 19.65
N GLY A 33 -19.35 -7.54 19.80
CA GLY A 33 -20.02 -7.68 21.08
C GLY A 33 -21.40 -7.08 21.07
N LYS A 34 -22.01 -7.06 22.25
CA LYS A 34 -23.32 -6.46 22.51
C LYS A 34 -23.18 -5.36 23.56
N SER A 35 -23.92 -4.28 23.39
CA SER A 35 -24.13 -3.26 24.42
C SER A 35 -24.99 -3.78 25.58
N VAL A 36 -25.09 -3.00 26.66
CA VAL A 36 -25.91 -3.32 27.85
C VAL A 36 -27.39 -3.56 27.52
N GLU A 37 -27.92 -2.92 26.47
CA GLU A 37 -29.30 -3.11 25.99
C GLU A 37 -29.38 -4.10 24.80
N GLY A 38 -28.35 -4.93 24.59
CA GLY A 38 -28.36 -6.02 23.60
C GLY A 38 -28.15 -5.62 22.13
N ARG A 39 -27.75 -4.38 21.84
CA ARG A 39 -27.45 -3.94 20.46
C ARG A 39 -26.05 -4.38 20.03
N ASP A 40 -25.90 -4.81 18.78
CA ASP A 40 -24.62 -5.16 18.17
C ASP A 40 -23.64 -4.00 18.19
N ILE A 41 -22.40 -4.23 18.59
CA ILE A 41 -21.30 -3.28 18.40
C ILE A 41 -20.59 -3.69 17.11
N LYS A 42 -20.83 -2.94 16.05
CA LYS A 42 -20.32 -3.20 14.69
C LYS A 42 -19.04 -2.42 14.40
N VAL A 43 -18.11 -3.03 13.66
CA VAL A 43 -16.85 -2.41 13.22
C VAL A 43 -16.58 -2.71 11.76
N ASN A 44 -16.15 -1.71 10.98
CA ASN A 44 -15.63 -1.88 9.62
C ASN A 44 -14.11 -1.89 9.63
N LYS A 45 -13.50 -2.86 8.95
CA LYS A 45 -12.05 -3.06 8.97
C LYS A 45 -11.37 -2.33 7.82
N LEU A 46 -10.93 -1.09 8.07
CA LEU A 46 -10.06 -0.30 7.20
C LEU A 46 -8.74 -0.06 7.91
N TYR A 47 -7.63 -0.45 7.30
CA TYR A 47 -6.29 -0.16 7.82
C TYR A 47 -5.71 1.05 7.10
N ILE A 48 -5.40 2.10 7.86
CA ILE A 48 -4.66 3.26 7.38
C ILE A 48 -3.41 3.38 8.24
N VAL A 49 -2.25 3.40 7.59
CA VAL A 49 -0.95 3.65 8.23
C VAL A 49 -0.48 5.04 7.78
N PRO A 50 -0.69 6.11 8.57
CA PRO A 50 -0.36 7.47 8.14
C PRO A 50 1.13 7.68 7.89
N VAL A 51 1.98 7.04 8.71
CA VAL A 51 3.44 7.10 8.61
C VAL A 51 4.00 5.72 8.92
N LEU A 52 4.44 5.00 7.88
CA LEU A 52 5.09 3.70 8.05
C LEU A 52 6.52 3.82 8.60
N ASN A 53 7.22 4.90 8.25
CA ASN A 53 8.61 5.16 8.66
C ASN A 53 8.66 6.35 9.65
N PRO A 54 8.25 6.17 10.92
CA PRO A 54 8.21 7.26 11.89
C PRO A 54 9.61 7.85 12.16
N ASP A 55 10.63 7.00 12.31
CA ASP A 55 12.00 7.44 12.62
C ASP A 55 12.61 8.25 11.48
N GLY A 56 12.48 7.76 10.23
CA GLY A 56 12.93 8.48 9.07
C GLY A 56 12.15 9.78 8.86
N TYR A 57 10.84 9.78 9.12
CA TYR A 57 10.02 10.99 9.03
C TYR A 57 10.50 12.06 10.02
N GLU A 58 10.68 11.73 11.30
CA GLU A 58 11.20 12.66 12.31
C GLU A 58 12.60 13.18 11.95
N TYR A 59 13.45 12.31 11.40
CA TYR A 59 14.77 12.71 10.93
C TYR A 59 14.72 13.77 9.81
N THR A 60 13.66 13.78 8.98
CA THR A 60 13.45 14.85 7.98
C THR A 60 13.09 16.21 8.57
N HIS A 61 12.56 16.24 9.78
CA HIS A 61 12.24 17.49 10.48
C HIS A 61 13.40 18.01 11.33
N THR A 62 14.25 17.10 11.80
CA THR A 62 15.28 17.44 12.80
C THR A 62 16.72 17.47 12.27
N LYS A 63 17.03 16.74 11.19
CA LYS A 63 18.42 16.54 10.74
C LYS A 63 18.61 16.69 9.23
N ASP A 64 17.95 15.84 8.43
CA ASP A 64 18.11 15.84 6.98
C ASP A 64 16.76 15.76 6.28
N ARG A 65 16.32 16.91 5.76
CA ARG A 65 15.04 17.05 5.06
C ARG A 65 14.87 16.11 3.87
N MET A 66 15.96 15.63 3.26
CA MET A 66 15.90 14.73 2.10
C MET A 66 16.10 13.25 2.46
N TRP A 67 16.12 12.91 3.75
CA TRP A 67 16.20 11.53 4.20
C TRP A 67 15.02 10.69 3.71
N ARG A 68 15.31 9.48 3.22
CA ARG A 68 14.34 8.56 2.60
C ARG A 68 14.16 7.26 3.39
N LYS A 69 15.28 6.67 3.80
CA LYS A 69 15.35 5.34 4.43
C LYS A 69 14.76 5.37 5.85
N ASN A 70 14.62 4.23 6.51
CA ASN A 70 14.42 4.26 7.97
C ASN A 70 15.72 4.67 8.69
N ARG A 71 15.84 4.40 9.99
CA ARG A 71 17.01 4.77 10.81
C ARG A 71 17.78 3.58 11.39
N ALA A 72 17.63 2.38 10.82
CA ALA A 72 18.37 1.19 11.26
C ALA A 72 19.89 1.38 11.23
N CYS A 73 20.57 0.76 12.20
CA CYS A 73 22.01 0.91 12.38
C CYS A 73 22.74 -0.43 12.17
N TYR A 74 23.76 -0.41 11.30
CA TYR A 74 24.62 -1.54 10.99
C TYR A 74 26.08 -1.12 11.17
N GLY A 75 26.91 -1.99 11.76
CA GLY A 75 28.34 -1.69 11.95
C GLY A 75 28.61 -0.42 12.76
N GLY A 76 27.72 -0.05 13.69
CA GLY A 76 27.83 1.16 14.50
C GLY A 76 27.38 2.45 13.82
N GLN A 77 26.85 2.40 12.59
CA GLN A 77 26.36 3.55 11.85
C GLN A 77 24.89 3.41 11.48
N CYS A 78 24.10 4.47 11.71
CA CYS A 78 22.68 4.51 11.37
C CYS A 78 22.48 4.93 9.92
N VAL A 79 22.73 3.97 9.04
CA VAL A 79 22.66 4.11 7.58
C VAL A 79 21.24 3.97 7.04
N GLY A 80 20.36 3.25 7.73
CA GLY A 80 18.98 2.99 7.34
C GLY A 80 18.82 2.07 6.12
N VAL A 81 17.62 1.51 5.97
CA VAL A 81 17.18 0.64 4.86
C VAL A 81 16.05 1.30 4.08
N ASP A 82 16.05 1.13 2.75
CA ASP A 82 14.90 1.49 1.92
C ASP A 82 13.79 0.46 2.16
N LEU A 83 12.77 0.86 2.92
CA LEU A 83 11.64 -0.01 3.25
C LEU A 83 10.93 -0.56 2.00
N ASN A 84 10.90 0.20 0.89
CA ASN A 84 10.31 -0.27 -0.36
C ASN A 84 11.29 -1.05 -1.25
N ARG A 85 12.36 -1.59 -0.65
CA ARG A 85 13.25 -2.64 -1.17
C ARG A 85 13.35 -3.84 -0.22
N ASN A 86 12.68 -3.79 0.93
CA ASN A 86 12.85 -4.75 2.02
C ASN A 86 11.79 -5.88 2.03
N PHE A 87 10.87 -5.93 1.07
CA PHE A 87 9.86 -7.00 0.99
C PHE A 87 10.39 -8.23 0.26
N SER A 88 9.83 -9.41 0.52
CA SER A 88 10.43 -10.68 0.07
C SER A 88 10.26 -11.03 -1.40
N TYR A 89 9.28 -10.45 -2.10
CA TYR A 89 9.02 -10.83 -3.48
C TYR A 89 9.95 -10.09 -4.45
N GLY A 90 10.73 -10.86 -5.22
CA GLY A 90 11.77 -10.30 -6.10
C GLY A 90 12.91 -9.61 -5.33
N TRP A 91 13.10 -9.92 -4.04
CA TRP A 91 14.15 -9.28 -3.23
C TRP A 91 15.54 -9.56 -3.81
N GLY A 92 16.22 -8.50 -4.24
CA GLY A 92 17.53 -8.60 -4.86
C GLY A 92 17.60 -9.32 -6.21
N HIS A 93 16.46 -9.57 -6.87
CA HIS A 93 16.39 -10.37 -8.10
C HIS A 93 17.31 -9.87 -9.22
N ASN A 94 17.34 -8.55 -9.46
CA ASN A 94 18.14 -7.94 -10.53
C ASN A 94 19.48 -7.38 -10.02
N GLY A 95 20.07 -8.01 -8.99
CA GLY A 95 21.32 -7.52 -8.41
C GLY A 95 21.23 -6.05 -8.01
N GLU A 96 22.23 -5.25 -8.38
CA GLU A 96 22.33 -3.82 -8.06
C GLU A 96 21.41 -2.91 -8.91
N GLU A 97 20.80 -3.42 -9.98
CA GLU A 97 19.92 -2.62 -10.86
C GLU A 97 18.53 -2.39 -10.26
N GLY A 98 18.04 -3.32 -9.43
CA GLY A 98 16.71 -3.22 -8.81
C GLY A 98 16.71 -2.69 -7.38
N SER A 99 17.81 -2.88 -6.66
CA SER A 99 18.01 -2.54 -5.24
C SER A 99 19.49 -2.65 -4.92
N SER A 100 19.99 -2.23 -3.75
CA SER A 100 21.42 -2.32 -3.44
C SER A 100 21.71 -3.16 -2.20
N ASN A 101 22.83 -3.88 -2.17
CA ASN A 101 23.38 -4.50 -0.96
C ASN A 101 24.35 -3.58 -0.19
N GLU A 102 24.68 -2.40 -0.75
CA GLU A 102 25.58 -1.43 -0.12
C GLU A 102 24.83 -0.55 0.88
N PRO A 103 25.19 -0.54 2.18
CA PRO A 103 24.43 0.18 3.20
C PRO A 103 24.36 1.70 2.99
N SER A 104 25.36 2.28 2.32
CA SER A 104 25.40 3.71 1.97
C SER A 104 24.45 4.08 0.84
N ASN A 105 23.98 3.12 0.04
CA ASN A 105 23.10 3.36 -1.09
C ASN A 105 21.69 3.76 -0.62
N VAL A 106 21.06 4.68 -1.33
CA VAL A 106 19.68 5.14 -1.08
C VAL A 106 18.64 4.03 -1.32
N PHE A 107 18.97 3.02 -2.10
CA PHE A 107 18.17 1.82 -2.38
C PHE A 107 18.67 0.58 -1.63
N PHE A 108 19.44 0.76 -0.55
CA PHE A 108 19.89 -0.35 0.29
C PHE A 108 18.71 -1.20 0.76
N ARG A 109 18.71 -2.48 0.42
CA ARG A 109 17.59 -3.41 0.60
C ARG A 109 17.51 -4.05 1.99
N GLY A 110 18.49 -3.79 2.84
CA GLY A 110 18.67 -4.44 4.13
C GLY A 110 19.41 -5.78 4.01
N PRO A 111 19.76 -6.42 5.14
CA PRO A 111 20.51 -7.68 5.17
C PRO A 111 19.65 -8.91 4.76
N ALA A 112 18.33 -8.81 4.88
CA ALA A 112 17.39 -9.88 4.52
C ALA A 112 16.00 -9.27 4.22
N PRO A 113 15.11 -9.99 3.52
CA PRO A 113 13.70 -9.60 3.45
C PRO A 113 13.09 -9.45 4.84
N PHE A 114 12.31 -8.38 5.06
CA PHE A 114 11.67 -8.06 6.32
C PHE A 114 12.63 -7.97 7.51
N SER A 115 13.87 -7.55 7.24
CA SER A 115 14.83 -7.22 8.30
C SER A 115 14.40 -5.99 9.10
N GLU A 116 13.61 -5.10 8.49
CA GLU A 116 13.15 -3.89 9.14
C GLU A 116 11.82 -4.12 9.87
N PRO A 117 11.69 -3.67 11.13
CA PRO A 117 10.47 -3.86 11.91
C PRO A 117 9.25 -3.19 11.27
N GLU A 118 9.42 -2.09 10.53
CA GLU A 118 8.34 -1.40 9.83
C GLU A 118 7.78 -2.26 8.68
N ALA A 119 8.66 -2.86 7.87
CA ALA A 119 8.24 -3.75 6.79
C ALA A 119 7.64 -5.06 7.34
N ALA A 120 8.24 -5.62 8.40
CA ALA A 120 7.74 -6.80 9.09
C ALA A 120 6.35 -6.55 9.70
N ALA A 121 6.08 -5.37 10.27
CA ALA A 121 4.77 -5.03 10.82
C ALA A 121 3.66 -5.04 9.76
N VAL A 122 3.95 -4.57 8.53
CA VAL A 122 3.01 -4.65 7.40
C VAL A 122 2.72 -6.11 7.04
N ARG A 123 3.77 -6.93 6.94
CA ARG A 123 3.66 -8.38 6.68
C ARG A 123 2.79 -9.06 7.73
N ASP A 124 3.12 -8.88 9.01
CA ASP A 124 2.48 -9.58 10.12
C ASP A 124 1.02 -9.14 10.28
N THR A 125 0.71 -7.87 10.05
CA THR A 125 -0.67 -7.37 10.05
C THR A 125 -1.51 -7.99 8.94
N ILE A 126 -0.95 -8.08 7.72
CA ILE A 126 -1.68 -8.60 6.56
C ILE A 126 -1.84 -10.12 6.67
N LEU A 127 -0.75 -10.85 6.92
CA LEU A 127 -0.76 -12.32 6.99
C LEU A 127 -1.43 -12.85 8.27
N GLY A 128 -1.41 -12.08 9.36
CA GLY A 128 -2.09 -12.41 10.62
C GLY A 128 -3.58 -12.06 10.64
N SER A 129 -4.11 -11.40 9.60
CA SER A 129 -5.52 -11.05 9.52
C SER A 129 -6.37 -12.28 9.17
N SER A 130 -7.46 -12.49 9.91
CA SER A 130 -8.51 -13.47 9.57
C SER A 130 -9.35 -13.08 8.36
N SER A 131 -9.23 -11.83 7.89
CA SER A 131 -9.96 -11.29 6.74
C SER A 131 -9.02 -11.17 5.54
N THR A 132 -9.49 -11.51 4.35
CA THR A 132 -8.74 -11.30 3.11
C THR A 132 -8.78 -9.82 2.71
N PHE A 133 -7.63 -9.24 2.42
CA PHE A 133 -7.54 -7.90 1.84
C PHE A 133 -7.75 -8.00 0.32
N LYS A 134 -8.58 -7.11 -0.25
CA LYS A 134 -8.77 -7.05 -1.71
C LYS A 134 -8.00 -5.93 -2.36
N VAL A 135 -7.76 -4.84 -1.63
CA VAL A 135 -7.03 -3.66 -2.12
C VAL A 135 -5.84 -3.37 -1.19
N PHE A 136 -4.68 -3.13 -1.80
CA PHE A 136 -3.47 -2.64 -1.13
C PHE A 136 -2.98 -1.38 -1.84
N LEU A 137 -2.85 -0.28 -1.10
CA LEU A 137 -2.37 1.00 -1.62
C LEU A 137 -1.14 1.46 -0.85
N SER A 138 -0.02 1.63 -1.56
CA SER A 138 1.17 2.30 -1.03
C SER A 138 1.27 3.70 -1.63
N PHE A 139 1.22 4.73 -0.78
CA PHE A 139 1.31 6.12 -1.23
C PHE A 139 2.76 6.63 -1.16
N HIS A 140 3.25 7.13 -2.28
CA HIS A 140 4.57 7.73 -2.46
C HIS A 140 4.44 9.11 -3.09
N SER A 141 5.53 9.86 -3.15
CA SER A 141 5.64 11.03 -4.01
C SER A 141 7.06 11.05 -4.55
N TYR A 142 7.34 11.64 -5.69
CA TYR A 142 6.48 12.37 -6.62
C TYR A 142 6.48 11.61 -7.94
N TYR A 143 5.48 11.75 -8.81
CA TYR A 143 5.59 11.55 -10.28
C TYR A 143 4.22 11.66 -10.98
N GLU A 144 3.11 11.65 -10.24
CA GLU A 144 1.75 11.66 -10.76
C GLU A 144 1.45 10.35 -11.53
N LEU A 145 1.73 9.20 -10.90
CA LEU A 145 1.60 7.86 -11.48
C LEU A 145 0.84 6.91 -10.56
N ILE A 146 0.09 5.98 -11.13
CA ILE A 146 -0.52 4.84 -10.42
C ILE A 146 0.14 3.59 -10.97
N ILE A 147 1.04 2.98 -10.21
CA ILE A 147 1.89 1.88 -10.66
C ILE A 147 1.36 0.57 -10.07
N PHE A 148 1.40 -0.50 -10.85
CA PHE A 148 1.04 -1.84 -10.40
C PHE A 148 2.15 -2.85 -10.75
N PRO A 149 2.10 -4.08 -10.19
CA PRO A 149 3.13 -5.08 -10.41
C PRO A 149 3.36 -5.45 -11.89
N TRP A 150 4.54 -5.93 -12.28
CA TRP A 150 5.72 -6.13 -11.43
C TRP A 150 6.71 -4.97 -11.52
N GLY A 151 7.34 -4.62 -10.40
CA GLY A 151 8.47 -3.69 -10.38
C GLY A 151 9.81 -4.37 -10.68
N PHE A 152 9.95 -5.65 -10.31
CA PHE A 152 11.21 -6.38 -10.41
C PHE A 152 11.42 -7.15 -11.72
N LYS A 153 10.41 -7.23 -12.60
CA LYS A 153 10.55 -7.94 -13.88
C LYS A 153 9.63 -7.35 -14.95
N GLN A 154 9.94 -7.61 -16.21
CA GLN A 154 9.20 -7.07 -17.36
C GLN A 154 7.96 -7.88 -17.75
N ASP A 155 7.90 -9.16 -17.40
CA ASP A 155 6.72 -9.97 -17.70
C ASP A 155 5.47 -9.30 -17.14
N PRO A 156 4.32 -9.34 -17.84
CA PRO A 156 3.08 -8.87 -17.27
C PRO A 156 2.71 -9.70 -16.03
N CYS A 157 2.13 -9.06 -15.02
CA CYS A 157 1.50 -9.78 -13.93
C CYS A 157 0.22 -10.49 -14.41
N PRO A 158 -0.26 -11.51 -13.69
CA PRO A 158 -1.62 -11.99 -13.90
C PRO A 158 -2.62 -10.82 -13.82
N ASN A 159 -3.71 -10.86 -14.58
CA ASN A 159 -4.74 -9.80 -14.61
C ASN A 159 -4.22 -8.40 -15.02
N TYR A 160 -3.09 -8.33 -15.72
CA TYR A 160 -2.47 -7.08 -16.18
C TYR A 160 -3.45 -6.11 -16.85
N LEU A 161 -4.30 -6.61 -17.77
CA LEU A 161 -5.27 -5.78 -18.48
C LEU A 161 -6.26 -5.11 -17.51
N ASN A 162 -6.71 -5.84 -16.50
CA ASN A 162 -7.68 -5.31 -15.53
C ASN A 162 -7.01 -4.28 -14.60
N LEU A 163 -5.74 -4.50 -14.24
CA LEU A 163 -5.00 -3.50 -13.46
C LEU A 163 -4.68 -2.24 -14.25
N LEU A 164 -4.53 -2.35 -15.58
CA LEU A 164 -4.31 -1.25 -16.51
C LEU A 164 -5.55 -0.35 -16.68
N GLU A 165 -6.77 -0.82 -16.40
CA GLU A 165 -7.98 0.02 -16.52
C GLU A 165 -7.99 1.20 -15.55
N VAL A 166 -7.36 1.03 -14.39
CA VAL A 166 -7.32 2.02 -13.29
C VAL A 166 -5.90 2.42 -12.91
N GLY A 167 -4.91 1.90 -13.62
CA GLY A 167 -3.49 2.13 -13.37
C GLY A 167 -2.76 2.56 -14.63
N SER A 168 -1.55 3.05 -14.44
CA SER A 168 -0.59 3.29 -15.51
C SER A 168 0.51 2.24 -15.41
N THR A 169 0.78 1.55 -16.52
CA THR A 169 2.02 0.77 -16.61
C THR A 169 3.18 1.74 -16.56
N LYS A 170 4.12 1.45 -15.69
CA LYS A 170 5.35 2.21 -15.68
C LYS A 170 6.09 1.81 -16.96
N ASP A 171 6.26 2.72 -17.91
CA ASP A 171 7.36 2.65 -18.88
C ASP A 171 8.66 2.71 -18.04
N MET A 172 9.13 1.56 -17.54
CA MET A 172 10.19 1.52 -16.54
C MET A 172 11.54 1.79 -17.17
N THR A 173 12.05 2.99 -16.89
CA THR A 173 13.45 3.37 -17.07
C THR A 173 14.42 2.68 -16.09
N TYR A 174 13.95 1.91 -15.10
CA TYR A 174 14.78 1.13 -14.16
C TYR A 174 13.96 0.12 -13.35
N PHE A 175 14.56 -1.00 -12.93
CA PHE A 175 13.93 -2.05 -12.09
C PHE A 175 13.76 -1.63 -10.61
N ALA A 176 12.78 -2.20 -9.92
CA ALA A 176 12.61 -2.06 -8.46
C ALA A 176 12.35 -3.42 -7.81
N CYS A 177 13.31 -3.90 -7.02
CA CYS A 177 13.25 -5.21 -6.35
C CYS A 177 12.79 -5.08 -4.90
N GLY A 178 12.00 -6.04 -4.40
CA GLY A 178 11.59 -6.07 -2.98
C GLY A 178 10.60 -4.98 -2.58
N THR A 179 9.70 -4.60 -3.50
CA THR A 179 8.68 -3.57 -3.24
C THR A 179 7.50 -4.15 -2.46
N SER A 180 6.83 -3.29 -1.68
CA SER A 180 5.61 -3.65 -0.96
C SER A 180 4.47 -4.05 -1.92
N THR A 181 4.34 -3.34 -3.05
CA THR A 181 3.34 -3.59 -4.08
C THR A 181 3.51 -4.96 -4.71
N ASP A 182 4.72 -5.33 -5.12
CA ASP A 182 4.99 -6.66 -5.68
C ASP A 182 4.73 -7.77 -4.67
N TRP A 183 5.13 -7.58 -3.41
CA TRP A 183 4.89 -8.56 -2.36
C TRP A 183 3.40 -8.71 -2.02
N SER A 184 2.67 -7.60 -1.91
CA SER A 184 1.24 -7.61 -1.59
C SER A 184 0.44 -8.37 -2.64
N TYR A 185 0.81 -8.21 -3.91
CA TYR A 185 0.19 -8.93 -5.02
C TYR A 185 0.69 -10.38 -5.12
N GLY A 186 2.00 -10.59 -5.17
CA GLY A 186 2.62 -11.88 -5.49
C GLY A 186 2.57 -12.89 -4.35
N ILE A 187 2.70 -12.45 -3.11
CA ILE A 187 2.76 -13.31 -1.92
C ILE A 187 1.48 -13.19 -1.08
N ALA A 188 1.05 -11.97 -0.74
CA ALA A 188 -0.17 -11.79 0.07
C ALA A 188 -1.47 -11.98 -0.74
N LYS A 189 -1.36 -12.16 -2.06
CA LYS A 189 -2.47 -12.45 -2.98
C LYS A 189 -3.57 -11.39 -2.95
N ILE A 190 -3.19 -10.13 -2.75
CA ILE A 190 -4.11 -8.99 -2.80
C ILE A 190 -4.26 -8.56 -4.26
N PRO A 191 -5.44 -8.79 -4.89
CA PRO A 191 -5.60 -8.66 -6.33
C PRO A 191 -5.41 -7.23 -6.85
N TYR A 192 -5.84 -6.22 -6.09
CA TYR A 192 -5.74 -4.81 -6.46
C TYR A 192 -4.61 -4.14 -5.66
N SER A 193 -3.38 -4.32 -6.11
CA SER A 193 -2.19 -3.80 -5.43
C SER A 193 -1.55 -2.68 -6.24
N TYR A 194 -1.54 -1.47 -5.69
CA TYR A 194 -1.03 -0.28 -6.38
C TYR A 194 -0.05 0.52 -5.53
N MET A 195 0.93 1.13 -6.20
CA MET A 195 1.77 2.20 -5.68
C MET A 195 1.35 3.51 -6.34
N ILE A 196 0.94 4.51 -5.55
CA ILE A 196 0.48 5.79 -6.08
C ILE A 196 1.55 6.85 -5.80
N GLU A 197 2.16 7.38 -6.85
CA GLU A 197 3.09 8.50 -6.80
C GLU A 197 2.34 9.82 -6.95
N LEU A 198 2.25 10.58 -5.85
CA LEU A 198 1.51 11.84 -5.77
C LEU A 198 2.18 12.98 -6.56
N ARG A 199 1.55 14.17 -6.51
CA ARG A 199 2.10 15.44 -6.97
C ARG A 199 3.50 15.72 -6.37
N SER A 200 4.41 16.40 -7.05
CA SER A 200 4.37 16.91 -8.43
C SER A 200 5.74 16.77 -9.08
N ARG A 201 5.78 16.53 -10.40
CA ARG A 201 7.04 16.51 -11.18
C ARG A 201 7.85 17.80 -11.06
N ARG A 202 7.19 18.94 -10.80
CA ARG A 202 7.82 20.26 -10.62
C ARG A 202 8.45 20.42 -9.24
N HIS A 203 7.67 20.20 -8.19
CA HIS A 203 8.09 20.49 -6.81
C HIS A 203 8.77 19.32 -6.10
N ARG A 204 8.68 18.13 -6.69
CA ARG A 204 9.25 16.90 -6.17
C ARG A 204 8.80 16.68 -4.71
N PHE A 205 9.74 16.40 -3.80
CA PHE A 205 9.47 16.20 -2.37
C PHE A 205 9.20 17.49 -1.57
N ARG A 206 9.21 18.66 -2.22
CA ARG A 206 8.97 19.99 -1.59
C ARG A 206 7.70 20.64 -2.14
N LEU A 207 6.62 19.87 -2.14
CA LEU A 207 5.30 20.35 -2.56
C LEU A 207 4.84 21.54 -1.67
N PRO A 208 4.41 22.67 -2.27
CA PRO A 208 3.86 23.80 -1.53
C PRO A 208 2.67 23.42 -0.65
N LYS A 209 2.56 24.05 0.53
CA LYS A 209 1.53 23.70 1.54
C LYS A 209 0.10 23.93 1.04
N ASP A 210 -0.10 24.94 0.20
CA ASP A 210 -1.37 25.26 -0.45
C ASP A 210 -1.82 24.18 -1.45
N GLN A 211 -0.90 23.31 -1.91
CA GLN A 211 -1.23 22.18 -2.77
C GLN A 211 -1.62 20.90 -2.02
N ILE A 212 -1.53 20.85 -0.69
CA ILE A 212 -1.83 19.64 0.09
C ILE A 212 -3.30 19.23 -0.10
N ILE A 213 -4.25 20.14 0.15
CA ILE A 213 -5.68 19.81 0.11
C ILE A 213 -6.13 19.41 -1.30
N VAL A 214 -5.68 20.12 -2.34
CA VAL A 214 -6.03 19.75 -3.71
C VAL A 214 -5.46 18.38 -4.10
N THR A 215 -4.26 18.04 -3.66
CA THR A 215 -3.67 16.71 -3.86
C THR A 215 -4.50 15.65 -3.13
N CYS A 216 -4.87 15.87 -1.87
CA CYS A 216 -5.69 14.92 -1.12
C CYS A 216 -7.07 14.70 -1.77
N LEU A 217 -7.72 15.75 -2.27
CA LEU A 217 -9.03 15.65 -2.93
C LEU A 217 -8.96 14.86 -4.24
N GLU A 218 -7.95 15.12 -5.07
CA GLU A 218 -7.70 14.38 -6.30
C GLU A 218 -7.53 12.88 -6.03
N ILE A 219 -6.65 12.55 -5.09
CA ILE A 219 -6.33 11.16 -4.75
C ILE A 219 -7.50 10.47 -4.09
N TRP A 220 -8.26 11.17 -3.25
CA TRP A 220 -9.47 10.62 -2.66
C TRP A 220 -10.50 10.23 -3.72
N ASN A 221 -10.64 11.03 -4.78
CA ASN A 221 -11.51 10.67 -5.90
C ASN A 221 -10.98 9.43 -6.65
N GLY A 222 -9.67 9.36 -6.92
CA GLY A 222 -9.06 8.18 -7.55
C GLY A 222 -9.22 6.91 -6.70
N VAL A 223 -9.00 6.99 -5.39
CA VAL A 223 -9.18 5.87 -4.45
C VAL A 223 -10.64 5.41 -4.45
N LYS A 224 -11.62 6.32 -4.45
CA LYS A 224 -13.04 5.93 -4.56
C LYS A 224 -13.33 5.18 -5.85
N SER A 225 -12.88 5.70 -6.99
CA SER A 225 -13.11 5.04 -8.28
C SER A 225 -12.46 3.66 -8.34
N LEU A 226 -11.26 3.50 -7.76
CA LEU A 226 -10.63 2.19 -7.62
C LEU A 226 -11.43 1.26 -6.70
N MET A 227 -11.93 1.78 -5.57
CA MET A 227 -12.75 1.00 -4.65
C MET A 227 -14.02 0.53 -5.36
N GLU A 228 -14.70 1.38 -6.12
CA GLU A 228 -15.87 1.03 -6.95
C GLU A 228 -15.52 -0.04 -8.00
N PHE A 229 -14.43 0.16 -8.75
CA PHE A 229 -13.94 -0.82 -9.72
C PHE A 229 -13.70 -2.19 -9.08
N SER A 230 -13.08 -2.21 -7.89
CA SER A 230 -12.73 -3.45 -7.20
C SER A 230 -13.94 -4.32 -6.82
N LEU A 231 -15.14 -3.75 -6.78
CA LEU A 231 -16.40 -4.44 -6.48
C LEU A 231 -16.96 -5.25 -7.63
N HIS A 232 -16.68 -4.83 -8.85
CA HIS A 232 -17.18 -5.48 -10.05
C HIS A 232 -16.40 -6.76 -10.40
N GLY A 233 -15.33 -7.05 -9.64
CA GLY A 233 -14.65 -8.34 -9.57
C GLY A 233 -13.66 -8.63 -10.69
N LEU A 234 -12.56 -9.31 -10.34
CA LEU A 234 -11.76 -10.10 -11.28
C LEU A 234 -12.26 -11.53 -11.18
N GLU A 235 -12.41 -12.26 -12.29
CA GLU A 235 -12.58 -13.71 -12.22
C GLU A 235 -11.37 -14.34 -11.49
N PRO A 236 -11.59 -15.35 -10.61
CA PRO A 236 -10.52 -15.93 -9.81
C PRO A 236 -9.42 -16.58 -10.67
N LEU A 237 -8.17 -16.40 -10.26
CA LEU A 237 -6.98 -16.99 -10.89
C LEU A 237 -7.05 -18.53 -10.83
N SER A 238 -7.03 -19.20 -11.98
CA SER A 238 -6.76 -20.64 -12.06
C SER A 238 -5.34 -20.92 -11.51
N PRO A 239 -5.15 -21.99 -10.72
CA PRO A 239 -3.82 -22.36 -10.24
C PRO A 239 -2.89 -22.69 -11.42
N PRO A 240 -1.58 -22.38 -11.33
CA PRO A 240 -0.63 -22.75 -12.37
C PRO A 240 -0.61 -24.28 -12.50
N GLY A 241 -0.81 -24.77 -13.72
CA GLY A 241 -0.67 -26.18 -14.07
C GLY A 241 0.73 -26.66 -13.72
N HIS A 242 0.81 -27.82 -13.08
CA HIS A 242 2.05 -28.59 -13.02
C HIS A 242 2.32 -29.12 -14.42
N ASP A 243 3.25 -28.48 -15.14
CA ASP A 243 3.84 -29.10 -16.31
C ASP A 243 4.80 -30.19 -15.84
N SER A 244 4.44 -31.43 -16.16
CA SER A 244 5.19 -32.68 -16.02
C SER A 244 6.38 -32.75 -16.98
#